data_AF-A0A259ME02-F1
#
_entry.id   AF-A0A259ME02-F1
#
_cell.length_a   1.000
_cell.length_b   1.000
_cell.length_c   1.000
_cell.angle_alpha   90.00
_cell.angle_beta   90.00
_cell.angle_gamma   90.00
#
_symmetry.space_group_name_H-M   'P 1'
#
loop_
_entity.id
_entity.type
_entity.pdbx_description
1 polymer ?
#
loop_
_entity_poly.entity_id
_entity_poly.type
_entity_poly.pdbx_seq_one_letter_code
_entity_poly.pdbx_strand_id
1 'polypeptide(L)'
;MLGDSLPPPPPPPVRVRCDTSEELERAFPHTTAIIRRGYWTATEQAELNGWMRQFDDTRCVEFNSIRRYYFTCPEQAAKLREHALDLRLHRLRVQCGEGATREEVALEWERRAAEREEILAWGRLTGMTRQVVAHYRAERHVGTYSYTAHFNAAKIIEKTHPTIADPRNHAGVMIEWAEREHRSWFWRCCHGLHHL
;
A
#
# COMPACT_ATOMS: atom_id res chain seq x y z
N MET A 1 45.84 16.04 -33.14
CA MET A 1 45.00 15.08 -32.39
C MET A 1 44.14 15.88 -31.44
N LEU A 2 42.88 16.15 -31.81
CA LEU A 2 41.89 16.79 -30.95
C LEU A 2 41.11 15.66 -30.26
N GLY A 3 41.19 15.61 -28.94
CA GLY A 3 40.46 14.64 -28.14
C GLY A 3 38.99 15.04 -28.06
N ASP A 4 38.14 14.28 -28.74
CA ASP A 4 36.69 14.35 -28.57
C ASP A 4 36.33 13.98 -27.13
N SER A 5 36.10 15.01 -26.34
CA SER A 5 35.56 14.86 -24.98
C SER A 5 34.07 14.58 -25.13
N LEU A 6 33.67 13.34 -24.86
CA LEU A 6 32.26 12.96 -24.82
C LEU A 6 31.49 13.90 -23.88
N PRO A 7 30.28 14.36 -24.27
CA PRO A 7 29.47 15.20 -23.41
C PRO A 7 29.15 14.47 -22.10
N PRO A 8 29.09 15.19 -20.96
CA PRO A 8 28.75 14.57 -19.69
C PRO A 8 27.37 13.91 -19.76
N PRO A 9 27.18 12.77 -19.06
CA PRO A 9 25.88 12.14 -19.02
C PRO A 9 24.83 13.11 -18.46
N PRO A 10 23.57 13.03 -18.93
CA PRO A 10 22.51 13.86 -18.39
C PRO A 10 22.38 13.65 -16.88
N PRO A 11 22.01 14.70 -16.12
CA PRO A 11 21.75 14.54 -14.70
C PRO A 11 20.67 13.48 -14.49
N PRO A 12 20.76 12.68 -13.41
CA PRO A 12 19.73 11.69 -13.12
C PRO A 12 18.38 12.41 -12.98
N PRO A 13 17.28 11.78 -13.42
CA PRO A 13 15.96 12.38 -13.27
C PRO A 13 15.70 12.72 -11.80
N VAL A 14 15.28 13.96 -11.55
CA VAL A 14 14.94 14.42 -10.21
C VAL A 14 13.76 13.59 -9.73
N ARG A 15 14.01 12.68 -8.77
CA ARG A 15 12.92 11.92 -8.16
C ARG A 15 12.01 12.90 -7.43
N VAL A 16 10.79 13.07 -7.92
CA VAL A 16 9.75 13.82 -7.21
C VAL A 16 9.58 13.17 -5.84
N ARG A 17 9.93 13.92 -4.80
CA ARG A 17 9.67 13.55 -3.41
C ARG A 17 8.17 13.77 -3.17
N CYS A 18 7.47 12.70 -2.81
CA CYS A 18 6.07 12.75 -2.40
C CYS A 18 6.06 12.45 -0.90
N ASP A 19 5.77 13.45 -0.09
CA ASP A 19 5.71 13.34 1.37
C ASP A 19 4.34 12.84 1.84
N THR A 20 3.31 12.92 0.98
CA THR A 20 1.96 12.38 1.24
C THR A 20 1.49 11.42 0.15
N SER A 21 0.51 10.57 0.48
CA SER A 21 -0.19 9.73 -0.50
C SER A 21 -0.95 10.53 -1.54
N GLU A 22 -1.43 11.73 -1.20
CA GLU A 22 -2.09 12.63 -2.15
C GLU A 22 -1.12 13.15 -3.21
N GLU A 23 0.08 13.59 -2.81
CA GLU A 23 1.13 14.01 -3.75
C GLU A 23 1.54 12.84 -4.65
N LEU A 24 1.64 11.64 -4.07
CA LEU A 24 1.94 10.42 -4.81
C LEU A 24 0.85 10.08 -5.84
N GLU A 25 -0.41 10.07 -5.42
CA GLU A 25 -1.56 9.78 -6.29
C GLU A 25 -1.74 10.87 -7.37
N ARG A 26 -1.38 12.12 -7.08
CA ARG A 26 -1.40 13.22 -8.07
C ARG A 26 -0.28 13.07 -9.10
N ALA A 27 0.95 12.75 -8.66
CA ALA A 27 2.09 12.58 -9.55
C ALA A 27 2.02 11.26 -10.34
N PHE A 28 1.40 10.22 -9.77
CA PHE A 28 1.31 8.87 -10.33
C PHE A 28 -0.14 8.33 -10.19
N PRO A 29 -1.08 8.81 -11.04
CA PRO A 29 -2.51 8.54 -10.88
C PRO A 29 -2.92 7.10 -11.21
N HIS A 30 -2.05 6.31 -11.83
CA HIS A 30 -2.38 4.96 -12.25
C HIS A 30 -1.69 3.94 -11.36
N THR A 31 -2.42 2.92 -10.91
CA THR A 31 -1.88 1.96 -9.94
C THR A 31 -2.22 0.52 -10.25
N THR A 32 -1.30 -0.36 -9.85
CA THR A 32 -1.51 -1.80 -9.79
C THR A 32 -1.22 -2.30 -8.40
N ALA A 33 -2.21 -2.99 -7.81
CA ALA A 33 -2.13 -3.57 -6.49
C ALA A 33 -1.91 -5.08 -6.59
N ILE A 34 -0.95 -5.58 -5.82
CA ILE A 34 -0.66 -7.01 -5.70
C ILE A 34 -0.86 -7.41 -4.23
N ILE A 35 -1.61 -8.48 -4.00
CA ILE A 35 -1.82 -9.05 -2.67
C ILE A 35 -0.54 -9.79 -2.28
N ARG A 36 0.07 -9.41 -1.17
CA ARG A 36 1.40 -9.88 -0.72
C ARG A 36 1.37 -10.30 0.75
N ARG A 37 0.51 -11.25 1.11
CA ARG A 37 0.47 -11.83 2.48
C ARG A 37 1.62 -12.81 2.75
N GLY A 38 2.14 -13.40 1.68
CA GLY A 38 3.29 -14.30 1.69
C GLY A 38 4.57 -13.62 1.21
N TYR A 39 5.52 -14.42 0.81
CA TYR A 39 6.80 -13.95 0.30
C TYR A 39 6.98 -14.31 -1.17
N TRP A 40 7.76 -13.49 -1.86
CA TRP A 40 8.35 -13.84 -3.15
C TRP A 40 9.74 -14.40 -2.88
N THR A 41 10.14 -15.37 -3.70
CA THR A 41 11.52 -15.79 -3.76
C THR A 41 12.41 -14.64 -4.25
N ALA A 42 13.71 -14.73 -3.97
CA ALA A 42 14.67 -13.76 -4.49
C ALA A 42 14.65 -13.69 -6.03
N THR A 43 14.44 -14.84 -6.68
CA THR A 43 14.35 -14.94 -8.14
C THR A 43 13.13 -14.20 -8.69
N GLU A 44 11.94 -14.44 -8.14
CA GLU A 44 10.71 -13.74 -8.56
C GLU A 44 10.83 -12.22 -8.35
N GLN A 45 11.42 -11.79 -7.22
CA GLN A 45 11.65 -10.38 -6.97
C GLN A 45 12.67 -9.78 -7.96
N ALA A 46 13.72 -10.52 -8.32
CA ALA A 46 14.72 -10.08 -9.29
C ALA A 46 14.14 -10.00 -10.71
N GLU A 47 13.33 -10.97 -11.12
CA GLU A 47 12.63 -10.99 -12.40
C GLU A 47 11.68 -9.79 -12.53
N LEU A 48 10.83 -9.57 -11.53
CA LEU A 48 9.95 -8.40 -11.52
C LEU A 48 10.76 -7.09 -11.56
N ASN A 49 11.83 -6.99 -10.77
CA ASN A 49 12.68 -5.80 -10.77
C ASN A 49 13.34 -5.58 -12.15
N GLY A 50 13.78 -6.65 -12.81
CA GLY A 50 14.33 -6.59 -14.16
C GLY A 50 13.30 -6.13 -15.18
N TRP A 51 12.09 -6.70 -15.14
CA TRP A 51 10.99 -6.31 -16.01
C TRP A 51 10.53 -4.86 -15.76
N MET A 52 10.50 -4.41 -14.50
CA MET A 52 10.13 -3.04 -14.13
C MET A 52 11.13 -1.98 -14.62
N ARG A 53 12.38 -2.33 -14.96
CA ARG A 53 13.38 -1.38 -15.49
C ARG A 53 13.00 -0.78 -16.85
N GLN A 54 12.02 -1.36 -17.54
CA GLN A 54 11.51 -0.80 -18.80
C GLN A 54 10.62 0.45 -18.58
N PHE A 55 10.30 0.78 -17.33
CA PHE A 55 9.49 1.95 -16.99
C PHE A 55 10.37 3.03 -16.33
N ASP A 56 10.29 4.25 -16.86
CA ASP A 56 11.18 5.35 -16.47
C ASP A 56 10.96 5.82 -15.02
N ASP A 57 9.71 5.95 -14.59
CA ASP A 57 9.38 6.43 -13.24
C ASP A 57 8.23 5.63 -12.62
N THR A 58 8.55 4.92 -11.54
CA THR A 58 7.58 4.15 -10.77
C THR A 58 7.79 4.37 -9.28
N ARG A 59 6.71 4.24 -8.51
CA ARG A 59 6.75 4.26 -7.04
C ARG A 59 6.12 2.98 -6.51
N CYS A 60 6.66 2.47 -5.42
CA CYS A 60 6.15 1.27 -4.77
C CYS A 60 5.92 1.57 -3.29
N VAL A 61 4.72 1.24 -2.81
CA VAL A 61 4.36 1.33 -1.39
C VAL A 61 3.72 0.01 -0.98
N GLU A 62 4.04 -0.46 0.22
CA GLU A 62 3.45 -1.66 0.79
C GLU A 62 2.77 -1.32 2.12
N PHE A 63 1.48 -1.63 2.20
CA PHE A 63 0.68 -1.41 3.40
C PHE A 63 -0.44 -2.46 3.46
N ASN A 64 -0.76 -2.94 4.67
CA ASN A 64 -1.82 -3.92 4.90
C ASN A 64 -1.76 -5.16 3.97
N SER A 65 -0.54 -5.68 3.76
CA SER A 65 -0.26 -6.80 2.86
C SER A 65 -0.64 -6.56 1.39
N ILE A 66 -0.82 -5.31 0.97
CA ILE A 66 -0.99 -4.91 -0.41
C ILE A 66 0.23 -4.12 -0.84
N ARG A 67 0.91 -4.60 -1.90
CA ARG A 67 1.96 -3.84 -2.56
C ARG A 67 1.34 -3.09 -3.74
N ARG A 68 1.42 -1.76 -3.71
CA ARG A 68 0.92 -0.88 -4.77
C ARG A 68 2.08 -0.28 -5.54
N TYR A 69 2.05 -0.48 -6.84
CA TYR A 69 2.92 0.19 -7.80
C TYR A 69 2.15 1.33 -8.44
N TYR A 70 2.76 2.51 -8.48
CA TYR A 70 2.19 3.72 -9.04
C TYR A 70 2.97 4.13 -10.29
N PHE A 71 2.23 4.59 -11.28
CA PHE A 71 2.68 4.91 -12.63
C PHE A 71 2.09 6.24 -13.09
N THR A 72 2.83 6.93 -13.94
CA THR A 72 2.36 8.14 -14.64
C THR A 72 1.45 7.80 -15.82
N CYS A 73 1.53 6.57 -16.34
CA CYS A 73 0.86 6.12 -17.55
C CYS A 73 -0.05 4.89 -17.29
N PRO A 74 -1.32 4.89 -17.75
CA PRO A 74 -2.27 3.83 -17.46
C PRO A 74 -1.87 2.49 -18.10
N GLU A 75 -1.23 2.53 -19.28
CA GLU A 75 -0.76 1.33 -19.99
C GLU A 75 0.31 0.59 -19.19
N GLN A 76 1.17 1.30 -18.44
CA GLN A 76 2.18 0.67 -17.58
C GLN A 76 1.53 -0.07 -16.41
N ALA A 77 0.53 0.56 -15.78
CA ALA A 77 -0.24 -0.09 -14.71
C ALA A 77 -0.94 -1.36 -15.24
N ALA A 78 -1.61 -1.27 -16.39
CA ALA A 78 -2.26 -2.42 -17.02
C ALA A 78 -1.26 -3.54 -17.35
N LYS A 79 -0.10 -3.21 -17.92
CA LYS A 79 0.97 -4.18 -18.20
C LYS A 79 1.44 -4.89 -16.93
N LEU A 80 1.66 -4.16 -15.83
CA LEU A 80 2.08 -4.80 -14.58
C LEU A 80 0.98 -5.70 -14.03
N ARG A 81 -0.30 -5.32 -14.18
CA ARG A 81 -1.41 -6.15 -13.72
C ARG A 81 -1.42 -7.50 -14.43
N GLU A 82 -1.34 -7.50 -15.75
CA GLU A 82 -1.29 -8.74 -16.53
C GLU A 82 -0.03 -9.55 -16.22
N HIS A 83 1.14 -8.90 -16.17
CA HIS A 83 2.39 -9.56 -15.85
C HIS A 83 2.37 -10.21 -14.44
N ALA A 84 1.77 -9.54 -13.45
CA ALA A 84 1.63 -10.08 -12.10
C ALA A 84 0.67 -11.28 -12.03
N LEU A 85 -0.35 -11.33 -12.89
CA LEU A 85 -1.25 -12.47 -13.01
C LEU A 85 -0.57 -13.65 -13.72
N ASP A 86 0.17 -13.38 -14.80
CA ASP A 86 0.88 -14.41 -15.57
C ASP A 86 1.97 -15.11 -14.75
N LEU A 87 2.74 -14.33 -13.99
CA LEU A 87 3.76 -14.84 -13.07
C LEU A 87 3.18 -15.28 -11.71
N ARG A 88 1.85 -15.23 -11.54
CA ARG A 88 1.15 -15.58 -10.29
C ARG A 88 1.76 -14.90 -9.07
N LEU A 89 2.09 -13.62 -9.15
CA LEU A 89 2.78 -12.86 -8.08
C LEU A 89 1.89 -12.56 -6.86
N HIS A 90 0.59 -12.81 -6.95
CA HIS A 90 -0.30 -12.67 -5.80
C HIS A 90 -0.05 -13.79 -4.78
N ARG A 91 0.05 -13.43 -3.50
CA ARG A 91 0.18 -14.33 -2.35
C ARG A 91 -1.01 -14.13 -1.42
N LEU A 92 -1.98 -15.05 -1.50
CA LEU A 92 -3.24 -14.95 -0.77
C LEU A 92 -3.18 -15.54 0.65
N ARG A 93 -2.19 -16.40 0.91
CA ARG A 93 -1.94 -17.03 2.22
C ARG A 93 -0.75 -16.39 2.92
N VAL A 94 -0.86 -16.24 4.24
CA VAL A 94 0.21 -15.70 5.09
C VAL A 94 1.40 -16.66 5.08
N GLN A 95 2.61 -16.12 4.97
CA GLN A 95 3.87 -16.90 4.99
C GLN A 95 3.93 -18.05 3.95
N CYS A 96 3.18 -17.93 2.86
CA CYS A 96 3.17 -18.91 1.78
C CYS A 96 3.89 -18.37 0.55
N GLY A 97 4.73 -19.19 -0.09
CA GLY A 97 5.39 -18.86 -1.35
C GLY A 97 4.55 -19.17 -2.60
N GLU A 98 3.40 -19.83 -2.44
CA GLU A 98 2.57 -20.29 -3.56
C GLU A 98 1.82 -19.14 -4.23
N GLY A 99 1.99 -19.02 -5.54
CA GLY A 99 1.32 -18.02 -6.36
C GLY A 99 -0.11 -18.41 -6.72
N ALA A 100 -1.02 -17.45 -6.59
CA ALA A 100 -2.44 -17.67 -6.86
C ALA A 100 -2.80 -17.58 -8.35
N THR A 101 -3.86 -18.28 -8.75
CA THR A 101 -4.42 -18.22 -10.10
C THR A 101 -5.20 -16.91 -10.31
N ARG A 102 -5.56 -16.63 -11.57
CA ARG A 102 -6.36 -15.44 -11.93
C ARG A 102 -7.71 -15.45 -11.24
N GLU A 103 -8.37 -16.61 -11.18
CA GLU A 103 -9.68 -16.81 -10.57
C GLU A 103 -9.62 -16.60 -9.05
N GLU A 104 -8.60 -17.17 -8.40
CA GLU A 104 -8.39 -16.98 -6.96
C GLU A 104 -8.14 -15.51 -6.61
N VAL A 105 -7.37 -14.80 -7.43
CA VAL A 105 -7.11 -13.36 -7.23
C VAL A 105 -8.37 -12.54 -7.40
N ALA A 106 -9.20 -12.82 -8.42
CA ALA A 106 -10.46 -12.13 -8.64
C ALA A 106 -11.41 -12.31 -7.45
N LEU A 107 -11.62 -13.55 -7.00
CA LEU A 107 -12.45 -13.88 -5.85
C LEU A 107 -11.96 -13.20 -4.57
N GLU A 108 -10.64 -13.16 -4.35
CA GLU A 108 -10.08 -12.52 -3.18
C GLU A 108 -10.27 -10.99 -3.20
N TRP A 109 -10.21 -10.35 -4.38
CA TRP A 109 -10.50 -8.92 -4.47
C TRP A 109 -11.95 -8.60 -4.14
N GLU A 110 -12.90 -9.41 -4.61
CA GLU A 110 -14.32 -9.28 -4.25
C GLU A 110 -14.52 -9.47 -2.74
N ARG A 111 -13.94 -10.53 -2.17
CA ARG A 111 -13.99 -10.81 -0.72
C ARG A 111 -13.44 -9.64 0.09
N ARG A 112 -12.29 -9.08 -0.32
CA ARG A 112 -11.68 -7.92 0.36
C ARG A 112 -12.51 -6.65 0.25
N ALA A 113 -13.21 -6.44 -0.87
CA ALA A 113 -14.09 -5.30 -1.03
C ALA A 113 -15.30 -5.40 -0.08
N ALA A 114 -15.91 -6.58 0.04
CA ALA A 114 -17.00 -6.82 0.99
C ALA A 114 -16.52 -6.70 2.45
N GLU A 115 -15.42 -7.37 2.81
CA GLU A 115 -14.82 -7.33 4.14
C GLU A 115 -14.43 -5.89 4.56
N ARG A 116 -13.96 -5.07 3.61
CA ARG A 116 -13.65 -3.66 3.86
C ARG A 116 -14.87 -2.91 4.37
N GLU A 117 -16.03 -3.05 3.73
CA GLU A 117 -17.23 -2.34 4.14
C GLU A 117 -17.72 -2.78 5.52
N GLU A 118 -17.64 -4.08 5.81
CA GLU A 118 -17.96 -4.64 7.13
C GLU A 118 -17.04 -4.07 8.23
N ILE A 119 -15.73 -4.06 7.99
CA ILE A 119 -14.74 -3.50 8.93
C ILE A 119 -14.99 -2.02 9.17
N LEU A 120 -15.27 -1.25 8.11
CA LEU A 120 -15.52 0.19 8.23
C LEU A 120 -16.83 0.46 8.97
N ALA A 121 -17.89 -0.31 8.69
CA ALA A 121 -19.16 -0.20 9.43
C ALA A 121 -18.97 -0.52 10.91
N TRP A 122 -18.26 -1.61 11.23
CA TRP A 122 -17.90 -1.97 12.60
C TRP A 122 -17.06 -0.87 13.28
N GLY A 123 -16.07 -0.33 12.57
CA GLY A 123 -15.19 0.72 13.08
C GLY A 123 -15.93 2.02 13.41
N ARG A 124 -16.94 2.38 12.62
CA ARG A 124 -17.84 3.50 12.91
C ARG A 124 -18.74 3.21 14.10
N LEU A 125 -19.39 2.04 14.12
CA LEU A 125 -20.31 1.64 15.19
C LEU A 125 -19.64 1.62 16.57
N THR A 126 -18.39 1.16 16.63
CA THR A 126 -17.62 1.03 17.87
C THR A 126 -16.79 2.27 18.21
N GLY A 127 -16.68 3.22 17.28
CA GLY A 127 -15.75 4.35 17.38
C GLY A 127 -14.27 3.97 17.24
N MET A 128 -13.96 2.73 16.88
CA MET A 128 -12.59 2.23 16.74
C MET A 128 -11.82 2.90 15.60
N THR A 129 -12.50 3.34 14.54
CA THR A 129 -11.84 4.03 13.43
C THR A 129 -11.08 5.26 13.90
N ARG A 130 -11.69 6.10 14.74
CA ARG A 130 -11.02 7.28 15.29
C ARG A 130 -9.81 6.92 16.15
N GLN A 131 -9.96 5.94 17.04
CA GLN A 131 -8.92 5.55 18.00
C GLN A 131 -7.68 4.98 17.29
N VAL A 132 -7.90 4.04 16.36
CA VAL A 132 -6.84 3.38 15.59
C VAL A 132 -6.07 4.39 14.74
N VAL A 133 -6.79 5.23 13.99
CA VAL A 133 -6.17 6.18 13.06
C VAL A 133 -5.42 7.27 13.82
N ALA A 134 -5.99 7.81 14.91
CA ALA A 134 -5.30 8.78 15.75
C ALA A 134 -4.02 8.20 16.37
N HIS A 135 -4.07 6.98 16.89
CA HIS A 135 -2.89 6.31 17.43
C HIS A 135 -1.81 6.08 16.36
N TYR A 136 -2.21 5.54 15.20
CA TYR A 136 -1.30 5.37 14.07
C TYR A 136 -0.61 6.69 13.69
N ARG A 137 -1.36 7.79 13.61
CA ARG A 137 -0.80 9.10 13.25
C ARG A 137 0.11 9.68 14.33
N ALA A 138 -0.22 9.53 15.61
CA ALA A 138 0.65 9.95 16.70
C ALA A 138 2.01 9.23 16.65
N GLU A 139 2.01 7.92 16.43
CA GLU A 139 3.23 7.11 16.23
C GLU A 139 4.03 7.60 15.02
N ARG A 140 3.37 7.81 13.87
CA ARG A 140 4.05 8.33 12.66
C ARG A 140 4.63 9.73 12.87
N HIS A 141 3.99 10.57 13.67
CA HIS A 141 4.43 11.94 13.92
C HIS A 141 5.76 12.00 14.69
N VAL A 142 5.98 11.04 15.60
CA VAL A 142 7.24 10.94 16.38
C VAL A 142 8.33 10.12 15.67
N GLY A 143 8.11 9.72 14.42
CA GLY A 143 9.11 9.05 13.58
C GLY A 143 9.00 7.52 13.52
N THR A 144 7.99 6.90 14.13
CA THR A 144 7.78 5.45 14.03
C THR A 144 7.55 5.04 12.57
N TYR A 145 8.20 3.96 12.12
CA TYR A 145 7.99 3.41 10.78
C TYR A 145 6.54 2.92 10.57
N SER A 146 6.05 3.01 9.34
CA SER A 146 4.66 2.65 8.97
C SER A 146 4.24 1.27 9.46
N TYR A 147 5.10 0.28 9.28
CA TYR A 147 4.86 -1.10 9.69
C TYR A 147 4.63 -1.20 11.21
N THR A 148 5.50 -0.58 12.00
CA THR A 148 5.45 -0.61 13.47
C THR A 148 4.25 0.17 13.99
N ALA A 149 3.98 1.35 13.43
CA ALA A 149 2.81 2.16 13.79
C ALA A 149 1.49 1.42 13.50
N HIS A 150 1.41 0.73 12.35
CA HIS A 150 0.26 -0.11 11.99
C HIS A 150 0.07 -1.25 12.98
N PHE A 151 1.16 -1.95 13.32
CA PHE A 151 1.12 -3.04 14.29
C PHE A 151 0.68 -2.57 15.68
N ASN A 152 1.18 -1.42 16.15
CA ASN A 152 0.79 -0.84 17.44
C ASN A 152 -0.69 -0.40 17.45
N ALA A 153 -1.18 0.19 16.36
CA ALA A 153 -2.59 0.55 16.23
C ALA A 153 -3.50 -0.70 16.28
N ALA A 154 -3.08 -1.81 15.68
CA ALA A 154 -3.80 -3.08 15.74
C ALA A 154 -3.93 -3.65 17.17
N LYS A 155 -2.92 -3.43 18.04
CA LYS A 155 -2.98 -3.84 19.45
C LYS A 155 -4.10 -3.16 20.24
N ILE A 156 -4.56 -1.99 19.81
CA ILE A 156 -5.73 -1.35 20.44
C ILE A 156 -6.97 -2.19 20.19
N ILE A 157 -7.17 -2.67 18.96
CA ILE A 157 -8.29 -3.55 18.63
C ILE A 157 -8.17 -4.87 19.39
N GLU A 158 -6.98 -5.48 19.39
CA GLU A 158 -6.74 -6.75 20.11
C GLU A 158 -7.08 -6.64 21.61
N LYS A 159 -6.70 -5.51 22.25
CA LYS A 159 -6.97 -5.28 23.68
C LYS A 159 -8.45 -4.98 23.96
N THR A 160 -9.10 -4.16 23.13
CA THR A 160 -10.47 -3.69 23.38
C THR A 160 -11.52 -4.68 22.88
N HIS A 161 -11.21 -5.43 21.82
CA HIS A 161 -12.09 -6.38 21.13
C HIS A 161 -11.35 -7.69 20.83
N PRO A 162 -11.06 -8.51 21.86
CA PRO A 162 -10.22 -9.71 21.75
C PRO A 162 -10.82 -10.82 20.88
N THR A 163 -12.11 -10.71 20.50
CA THR A 163 -12.77 -11.66 19.60
C THR A 163 -12.52 -11.38 18.12
N ILE A 164 -11.90 -10.25 17.77
CA ILE A 164 -11.55 -9.94 16.39
C ILE A 164 -10.38 -10.82 15.95
N ALA A 165 -10.62 -11.70 14.98
CA ALA A 165 -9.63 -12.68 14.52
C ALA A 165 -8.40 -12.05 13.84
N ASP A 166 -8.59 -10.93 13.12
CA ASP A 166 -7.48 -10.20 12.48
C ASP A 166 -7.53 -8.70 12.80
N PRO A 167 -7.04 -8.30 13.99
CA PRO A 167 -6.97 -6.89 14.41
C PRO A 167 -6.11 -6.05 13.46
N ARG A 168 -5.14 -6.68 12.79
CA ARG A 168 -4.19 -6.01 11.92
C ARG A 168 -4.82 -5.60 10.60
N ASN A 169 -5.58 -6.48 9.97
CA ASN A 169 -6.36 -6.14 8.78
C ASN A 169 -7.42 -5.08 9.10
N HIS A 170 -8.10 -5.20 10.26
CA HIS A 170 -9.07 -4.19 10.71
C HIS A 170 -8.43 -2.80 10.84
N ALA A 171 -7.29 -2.71 11.54
CA ALA A 171 -6.56 -1.46 11.66
C ALA A 171 -6.13 -0.91 10.30
N GLY A 172 -5.60 -1.78 9.43
CA GLY A 172 -5.11 -1.40 8.11
C GLY A 172 -6.21 -0.79 7.24
N VAL A 173 -7.38 -1.42 7.18
CA VAL A 173 -8.53 -0.93 6.43
C VAL A 173 -8.97 0.46 6.91
N MET A 174 -9.06 0.67 8.23
CA MET A 174 -9.44 1.97 8.79
C MET A 174 -8.42 3.07 8.48
N ILE A 175 -7.13 2.74 8.55
CA ILE A 175 -6.03 3.66 8.24
C ILE A 175 -6.04 4.04 6.76
N GLU A 176 -6.11 3.08 5.84
CA GLU A 176 -6.15 3.34 4.40
C GLU A 176 -7.39 4.15 4.00
N TRP A 177 -8.54 3.84 4.59
CA TRP A 177 -9.77 4.58 4.35
C TRP A 177 -9.65 6.02 4.84
N ALA A 178 -9.17 6.25 6.07
CA ALA A 178 -9.02 7.61 6.61
C ALA A 178 -7.98 8.43 5.85
N GLU A 179 -6.87 7.81 5.43
CA GLU A 179 -5.84 8.46 4.63
C GLU A 179 -6.40 8.96 3.29
N ARG A 180 -7.36 8.26 2.68
CA ARG A 180 -7.93 8.60 1.37
C ARG A 180 -9.18 9.48 1.45
N GLU A 181 -10.14 9.12 2.30
CA GLU A 181 -11.44 9.79 2.37
C GLU A 181 -11.43 10.98 3.35
N HIS A 182 -10.48 11.01 4.28
CA HIS A 182 -10.36 12.04 5.33
C HIS A 182 -8.95 12.64 5.41
N ARG A 183 -8.33 12.86 4.25
CA ARG A 183 -6.95 13.36 4.06
C ARG A 183 -6.55 14.50 5.01
N SER A 184 -7.35 15.57 5.06
CA SER A 184 -7.03 16.76 5.85
C SER A 184 -7.02 16.50 7.35
N TRP A 185 -7.86 15.57 7.83
CA TRP A 185 -7.87 15.14 9.23
C TRP A 185 -6.69 14.21 9.53
N PHE A 186 -6.45 13.22 8.66
CA PHE A 186 -5.36 12.27 8.78
C PHE A 186 -3.98 12.96 8.86
N TRP A 187 -3.70 13.90 7.97
CA TRP A 187 -2.40 14.58 7.90
C TRP A 187 -2.19 15.65 8.97
N ARG A 188 -3.26 16.21 9.57
CA ARG A 188 -3.18 17.11 10.74
C ARG A 188 -3.08 16.36 12.07
N CYS A 189 -2.55 15.14 12.06
CA CYS A 189 -2.43 14.26 13.24
C CYS A 189 -3.76 14.02 13.96
N CYS A 190 -4.85 13.99 13.19
CA CYS A 190 -6.19 13.70 13.70
C CYS A 190 -6.73 14.71 14.73
N HIS A 191 -6.18 15.94 14.77
CA HIS A 191 -6.67 17.02 15.63
C HIS A 191 -8.03 17.56 15.18
N GLY A 192 -8.85 17.99 16.15
CA GLY A 192 -10.18 18.59 15.94
C GLY A 192 -11.35 17.60 16.03
N LEU A 193 -12.57 18.13 16.01
CA LEU A 193 -13.79 17.33 15.83
C LEU A 193 -13.91 16.97 14.35
N HIS A 194 -14.02 15.66 14.07
CA HIS A 194 -14.30 15.14 12.73
C HIS A 194 -15.46 14.14 12.85
N HIS A 195 -16.45 14.26 11.98
CA HIS A 195 -17.51 13.27 11.86
C HIS A 195 -16.94 12.08 11.09
N LEU A 196 -16.77 10.95 11.77
CA LEU A 196 -16.31 9.67 11.22
C LEU A 196 -17.40 8.64 11.43
#